data_AF-A0A9D7H3D5-F1
#
_entry.id   AF-A0A9D7H3D5-F1
#
_cell.length_a   1.000
_cell.length_b   1.000
_cell.length_c   1.000
_cell.angle_alpha   90.00
_cell.angle_beta   90.00
_cell.angle_gamma   90.00
#
_symmetry.space_group_name_H-M   'P 1'
#
loop_
_entity.id
_entity.type
_entity.pdbx_description
1 polymer ?
#
loop_
_entity_poly.entity_id
_entity_poly.type
_entity_poly.pdbx_seq_one_letter_code
_entity_poly.pdbx_strand_id
1 'polypeptide(L)'
;MIRVRALHLLAQVALRTRAPRDAKAMIDACSRFLPRLRSGDEARRLADALDGSGTCLSRALVVTSLLDGAAVVVGVEPGAPVGPMVHAHAWVEYKGRPLREADPRGDEIVRL
;
A
#
# COMPACT_ATOMS: atom_id res chain seq x y z
N MET A 1 -5.34 -4.85 -16.66
CA MET A 1 -4.45 -3.76 -16.22
C MET A 1 -5.11 -2.40 -16.13
N ILE A 2 -5.94 -2.00 -17.09
CA ILE A 2 -6.69 -0.71 -17.07
C ILE A 2 -7.49 -0.51 -15.76
N ARG A 3 -8.28 -1.51 -15.35
CA ARG A 3 -9.10 -1.44 -14.12
C ARG A 3 -8.27 -1.19 -12.85
N VAL A 4 -7.08 -1.77 -12.77
CA VAL A 4 -6.19 -1.60 -11.60
C VAL A 4 -5.55 -0.21 -11.61
N ARG A 5 -5.17 0.31 -12.78
CA ARG A 5 -4.71 1.70 -12.92
C ARG A 5 -5.81 2.70 -12.54
N ALA A 6 -7.06 2.42 -12.90
CA ALA A 6 -8.21 3.23 -12.48
C ALA A 6 -8.41 3.19 -10.96
N LEU A 7 -8.30 2.01 -10.34
CA LEU A 7 -8.36 1.87 -8.87
C LEU A 7 -7.20 2.62 -8.19
N HIS A 8 -6.00 2.60 -8.77
CA HIS A 8 -4.85 3.35 -8.27
C HIS A 8 -5.03 4.86 -8.38
N LEU A 9 -5.58 5.35 -9.49
CA LEU A 9 -5.94 6.76 -9.62
C LEU A 9 -7.00 7.15 -8.58
N LEU A 10 -8.01 6.29 -8.37
CA LEU A 10 -9.01 6.50 -7.32
C LEU A 10 -8.35 6.56 -5.93
N ALA A 11 -7.39 5.68 -5.63
CA ALA A 11 -6.65 5.71 -4.36
C ALA A 11 -5.87 7.02 -4.18
N GLN A 12 -5.23 7.52 -5.25
CA GLN A 12 -4.54 8.80 -5.22
C GLN A 12 -5.48 9.98 -4.94
N VAL A 13 -6.66 9.99 -5.56
CA VAL A 13 -7.68 11.04 -5.32
C VAL A 13 -8.28 10.92 -3.92
N ALA A 14 -8.55 9.69 -3.47
CA ALA A 14 -9.09 9.42 -2.14
C ALA A 14 -8.17 9.95 -1.04
N LEU A 15 -6.86 9.67 -1.14
CA LEU A 15 -5.87 10.13 -0.16
C LEU A 15 -5.68 11.66 -0.14
N ARG A 16 -6.07 12.38 -1.19
CA ARG A 16 -6.07 13.85 -1.21
C ARG A 16 -7.29 14.48 -0.55
N THR A 17 -8.35 13.69 -0.35
CA THR A 17 -9.68 14.20 0.05
C THR A 17 -10.22 13.57 1.32
N ARG A 18 -9.58 12.49 1.80
CA ARG A 18 -10.03 11.69 2.95
C ARG A 18 -8.85 11.27 3.81
N ALA A 19 -9.12 10.94 5.06
CA ALA A 19 -8.14 10.31 5.92
C ALA A 19 -7.72 8.93 5.37
N PRO A 20 -6.48 8.45 5.65
CA PRO A 20 -5.98 7.17 5.12
C PRO A 20 -6.88 5.97 5.41
N ARG A 21 -7.49 5.90 6.59
CA ARG A 21 -8.41 4.82 6.98
C ARG A 21 -9.68 4.82 6.14
N ASP A 22 -10.27 5.99 5.89
CA ASP A 22 -11.47 6.10 5.05
C ASP A 22 -11.17 5.83 3.58
N ALA A 23 -10.00 6.29 3.10
CA ALA A 23 -9.51 5.95 1.77
C ALA A 23 -9.34 4.43 1.62
N LYS A 24 -8.74 3.74 2.61
CA LYS A 24 -8.62 2.27 2.62
C LYS A 24 -10.00 1.60 2.52
N ALA A 25 -10.95 1.98 3.37
CA ALA A 25 -12.28 1.40 3.36
C ALA A 25 -13.00 1.58 2.01
N MET A 26 -12.85 2.76 1.38
CA MET A 26 -13.41 3.02 0.06
C MET A 26 -12.76 2.16 -1.03
N ILE A 27 -11.41 2.05 -1.03
CA ILE A 27 -10.68 1.24 -2.00
C ILE A 27 -10.99 -0.23 -1.84
N ASP A 28 -11.12 -0.72 -0.61
CA ASP A 28 -11.57 -2.09 -0.32
C ASP A 28 -12.96 -2.35 -0.89
N ALA A 29 -13.91 -1.42 -0.71
CA ALA A 29 -15.25 -1.54 -1.27
C ALA A 29 -15.23 -1.61 -2.81
N CYS A 30 -14.47 -0.73 -3.46
CA CYS A 30 -14.34 -0.71 -4.92
C CYS A 30 -13.63 -1.95 -5.47
N SER A 31 -12.67 -2.50 -4.73
CA SER A 31 -11.88 -3.68 -5.13
C SER A 31 -12.71 -4.98 -5.21
N ARG A 32 -13.88 -5.03 -4.57
CA ARG A 32 -14.75 -6.24 -4.52
C ARG A 32 -15.14 -6.78 -5.88
N PHE A 33 -15.12 -5.93 -6.91
CA PHE A 33 -15.46 -6.28 -8.29
C PHE A 33 -14.25 -6.64 -9.16
N LEU A 34 -13.05 -6.69 -8.57
CA LEU A 34 -11.81 -7.02 -9.27
C LEU A 34 -11.31 -8.42 -8.90
N PRO A 35 -10.59 -9.09 -9.82
CA PRO A 35 -9.93 -10.35 -9.51
C PRO A 35 -8.98 -10.21 -8.32
N ARG A 36 -9.06 -11.15 -7.37
CA ARG A 36 -8.14 -11.25 -6.23
C ARG A 36 -6.77 -11.75 -6.69
N LEU A 37 -5.74 -11.27 -6.02
CA LEU A 37 -4.38 -11.78 -6.11
C LEU A 37 -4.29 -13.10 -5.35
N ARG A 38 -3.61 -14.08 -5.94
CA ARG A 38 -3.54 -15.45 -5.41
C ARG A 38 -2.25 -15.72 -4.65
N SER A 39 -1.26 -14.85 -4.77
CA SER A 39 0.07 -15.06 -4.19
C SER A 39 0.79 -13.75 -3.89
N GLY A 40 1.81 -13.84 -3.02
CA GLY A 40 2.74 -12.74 -2.78
C GLY A 40 3.50 -12.32 -4.04
N ASP A 41 3.82 -13.25 -4.95
CA ASP A 41 4.53 -12.93 -6.20
C ASP A 41 3.66 -12.12 -7.16
N GLU A 42 2.36 -12.44 -7.27
CA GLU A 42 1.42 -11.62 -8.03
C GLU A 42 1.29 -10.22 -7.44
N ALA A 43 1.23 -10.12 -6.11
CA ALA A 43 1.16 -8.85 -5.41
C ALA A 43 2.43 -8.02 -5.58
N ARG A 44 3.61 -8.64 -5.56
CA ARG A 44 4.89 -7.98 -5.81
C ARG A 44 4.95 -7.44 -7.24
N ARG A 45 4.63 -8.28 -8.24
CA ARG A 45 4.54 -7.84 -9.64
C ARG A 45 3.55 -6.70 -9.84
N LEU A 46 2.40 -6.74 -9.15
CA LEU A 46 1.44 -5.65 -9.21
C LEU A 46 2.01 -4.38 -8.59
N ALA A 47 2.61 -4.47 -7.40
CA ALA A 47 3.24 -3.34 -6.77
C ALA A 47 4.28 -2.71 -7.72
N ASP A 48 5.13 -3.54 -8.36
CA ASP A 48 6.20 -3.08 -9.25
C ASP A 48 5.62 -2.40 -10.49
N ALA A 49 4.51 -2.92 -11.02
CA ALA A 49 3.78 -2.31 -12.12
C ALA A 49 3.09 -0.97 -11.77
N LEU A 50 2.90 -0.69 -10.48
CA LEU A 50 2.35 0.56 -9.96
C LEU A 50 3.44 1.55 -9.52
N ASP A 51 4.71 1.14 -9.52
CA ASP A 51 5.81 2.06 -9.24
C ASP A 51 5.92 3.15 -10.31
N GLY A 52 6.45 4.30 -9.92
CA GLY A 52 6.51 5.50 -10.77
C GLY A 52 5.19 6.28 -10.89
N SER A 53 4.12 5.84 -10.22
CA SER A 53 2.81 6.50 -10.20
C SER A 53 2.29 6.62 -8.75
N GLY A 54 1.81 7.80 -8.36
CA GLY A 54 1.23 8.02 -7.03
C GLY A 54 2.26 7.98 -5.89
N THR A 55 1.85 7.47 -4.72
CA THR A 55 2.67 7.39 -3.50
C THR A 55 2.81 5.95 -3.02
N CYS A 56 3.74 5.71 -2.08
CA CYS A 56 3.87 4.42 -1.41
C CYS A 56 2.56 3.96 -0.78
N LEU A 57 1.84 4.89 -0.13
CA LEU A 57 0.54 4.61 0.47
C LEU A 57 -0.53 4.29 -0.57
N SER A 58 -0.68 5.07 -1.64
CA SER A 58 -1.72 4.79 -2.65
C SER A 58 -1.52 3.43 -3.34
N ARG A 59 -0.26 3.02 -3.55
CA ARG A 59 0.10 1.69 -4.04
C ARG A 59 -0.26 0.61 -3.01
N ALA A 60 0.14 0.78 -1.76
CA ALA A 60 -0.13 -0.18 -0.70
C ALA A 60 -1.62 -0.43 -0.49
N LEU A 61 -2.47 0.62 -0.55
CA LEU A 61 -3.93 0.50 -0.50
C LEU A 61 -4.47 -0.40 -1.62
N VAL A 62 -4.02 -0.20 -2.85
CA VAL A 62 -4.48 -1.01 -3.99
C VAL A 62 -4.06 -2.47 -3.84
N VAL A 63 -2.77 -2.73 -3.55
CA VAL A 63 -2.24 -4.08 -3.44
C VAL A 63 -2.95 -4.86 -2.33
N THR A 64 -3.09 -4.27 -1.14
CA THR A 64 -3.76 -4.93 0.00
C THR A 64 -5.25 -5.10 -0.23
N SER A 65 -5.91 -4.17 -0.93
CA SER A 65 -7.32 -4.34 -1.28
C SER A 65 -7.57 -5.52 -2.20
N LEU A 66 -6.55 -6.06 -2.88
CA LEU A 66 -6.67 -7.18 -3.80
C LEU A 66 -6.05 -8.48 -3.28
N LEU A 67 -5.26 -8.43 -2.20
CA LEU A 67 -4.57 -9.58 -1.62
C LEU A 67 -5.10 -9.87 -0.21
N ASP A 68 -5.86 -10.95 -0.06
CA ASP A 68 -6.42 -11.33 1.23
C ASP A 68 -5.32 -11.70 2.24
N GLY A 69 -5.50 -11.24 3.50
CA GLY A 69 -4.51 -11.46 4.57
C GLY A 69 -3.26 -10.58 4.46
N ALA A 70 -3.26 -9.57 3.59
CA ALA A 70 -2.27 -8.52 3.57
C ALA A 70 -2.74 -7.29 4.35
N ALA A 71 -1.79 -6.53 4.92
CA ALA A 71 -2.04 -5.31 5.66
C ALA A 71 -1.17 -4.17 5.14
N VAL A 72 -1.67 -2.94 5.23
CA VAL A 72 -0.82 -1.76 5.00
C VAL A 72 -0.19 -1.38 6.32
N VAL A 73 1.13 -1.25 6.33
CA VAL A 73 1.88 -0.77 7.48
C VAL A 73 2.51 0.56 7.11
N VAL A 74 2.37 1.54 8.00
CA VAL A 74 3.02 2.84 7.90
C VAL A 74 3.98 2.96 9.07
N GLY A 75 5.21 3.32 8.78
CA GLY A 75 6.27 3.42 9.76
C GLY A 75 7.41 4.29 9.28
N VAL A 76 8.50 4.28 10.02
CA VAL A 76 9.72 5.05 9.73
C VAL A 76 10.87 4.10 9.49
N GLU A 77 11.77 4.44 8.58
CA GLU A 77 12.96 3.62 8.33
C GLU A 77 13.83 3.52 9.61
N PRO A 78 14.31 2.32 9.98
CA PRO A 78 15.20 2.17 11.12
C PRO A 78 16.48 2.98 10.90
N GLY A 79 16.84 3.82 11.87
CA GLY A 79 18.00 4.71 11.76
C GLY A 79 17.77 5.97 10.91
N ALA A 80 16.52 6.26 10.54
CA ALA A 80 16.19 7.55 9.93
C ALA A 80 16.64 8.71 10.84
N PRO A 81 17.28 9.74 10.28
CA PRO A 81 17.74 10.88 11.06
C PRO A 81 16.57 11.54 11.79
N VAL A 82 16.73 11.76 13.10
CA VAL A 82 15.73 12.44 13.94
C VAL A 82 15.74 13.93 13.59
N GLY A 83 14.64 14.43 12.99
CA GLY A 83 14.54 15.81 12.54
C GLY A 83 13.43 16.02 11.50
N PRO A 84 13.35 17.18 10.82
CA PRO A 84 12.31 17.48 9.82
C PRO A 84 12.36 16.58 8.58
N MET A 85 13.33 15.66 8.48
CA MET A 85 13.55 14.74 7.36
C MET A 85 13.17 13.29 7.67
N VAL A 86 12.40 13.02 8.74
CA VAL A 86 11.89 11.66 8.98
C VAL A 86 11.02 11.24 7.80
N HIS A 87 11.51 10.27 7.03
CA HIS A 87 10.79 9.70 5.90
C HIS A 87 9.84 8.61 6.39
N ALA A 88 8.59 8.98 6.60
CA ALA A 88 7.52 7.99 6.79
C ALA A 88 7.29 7.23 5.47
N HIS A 89 7.27 5.90 5.55
CA HIS A 89 7.03 5.02 4.42
C HIS A 89 5.85 4.10 4.70
N ALA A 90 5.12 3.75 3.64
CA ALA A 90 4.03 2.80 3.70
C ALA A 90 4.39 1.56 2.87
N TRP A 91 4.35 0.38 3.49
CA TRP A 91 4.60 -0.90 2.85
C TRP A 91 3.44 -1.86 3.02
N VAL A 92 3.49 -2.97 2.29
CA VAL A 92 2.54 -4.06 2.40
C VAL A 92 3.19 -5.18 3.19
N GLU A 93 2.51 -5.70 4.20
CA GLU A 93 2.87 -6.95 4.84
C GLU A 93 1.94 -8.06 4.40
N TYR A 94 2.52 -9.24 4.14
CA TYR A 94 1.78 -10.45 3.81
C TYR A 94 2.40 -11.63 4.53
N LYS A 95 1.58 -12.42 5.25
CA LYS A 95 2.05 -13.53 6.09
C LYS A 95 3.14 -13.13 7.09
N GLY A 96 2.99 -11.96 7.71
CA GLY A 96 3.89 -11.44 8.75
C GLY A 96 5.26 -10.99 8.25
N ARG A 97 5.41 -10.72 6.94
CA ARG A 97 6.66 -10.23 6.34
C ARG A 97 6.39 -9.10 5.35
N PRO A 98 7.32 -8.14 5.19
CA PRO A 98 7.23 -7.15 4.13
C PRO A 98 7.15 -7.83 2.76
N LEU A 99 6.27 -7.31 1.90
CA LEU A 99 6.02 -7.85 0.57
C LEU A 99 7.23 -7.68 -0.35
N ARG A 100 7.97 -6.56 -0.22
CA ARG A 100 9.24 -6.34 -0.91
C ARG A 100 10.39 -6.36 0.09
N GLU A 101 11.53 -6.87 -0.34
CA GLU A 101 12.73 -6.92 0.50
C GLU A 101 13.32 -5.54 0.81
N ALA A 102 13.08 -4.58 -0.09
CA ALA A 102 13.48 -3.18 0.10
C ALA A 102 12.57 -2.41 1.06
N ASP A 103 11.42 -2.98 1.46
CA ASP A 103 10.54 -2.31 2.41
C ASP A 103 11.17 -2.36 3.83
N PRO A 104 11.15 -1.25 4.58
CA PRO A 104 11.78 -1.16 5.87
C PRO A 104 11.13 -2.12 6.88
N ARG A 105 11.98 -2.75 7.70
CA ARG A 105 11.55 -3.42 8.95
C ARG A 105 11.59 -2.42 10.10
N GLY A 106 10.97 -1.28 9.85
CA GLY A 106 11.00 -0.11 10.73
C GLY A 106 10.02 -0.21 11.89
N ASP A 107 10.00 0.85 12.69
CA ASP A 107 9.00 1.02 13.74
C ASP A 107 7.63 1.29 13.09
N GLU A 108 6.68 0.41 13.36
CA GLU A 108 5.27 0.57 12.97
C GLU A 108 4.65 1.73 13.75
N ILE A 109 4.14 2.72 13.02
CA ILE A 109 3.33 3.81 13.59
C ILE A 109 1.85 3.43 13.55
N VAL A 110 1.40 2.89 12.41
CA VAL A 110 -0.01 2.51 12.22
C VAL A 110 -0.18 1.40 11.19
N ARG A 111 -1.20 0.57 11.40
CA ARG A 111 -1.69 -0.46 10.48
C ARG A 111 -3.11 -0.17 10.01
N LEU A 112 -3.35 -0.34 8.72
CA LEU A 112 -4.65 -0.14 8.06
C LEU A 112 -5.20 -1.44 7.46
#